data_AF-A0A106C179-F1
#
_entry.id   AF-A0A106C179-F1
#
_cell.length_a   1.000
_cell.length_b   1.000
_cell.length_c   1.000
_cell.angle_alpha   90.00
_cell.angle_beta   90.00
_cell.angle_gamma   90.00
#
_symmetry.space_group_name_H-M   'P 1'
#
loop_
_entity.id
_entity.type
_entity.pdbx_description
1 polymer ?
#
loop_
_entity_poly.entity_id
_entity_poly.type
_entity_poly.pdbx_seq_one_letter_code
_entity_poly.pdbx_strand_id
1 'polypeptide(L)' 'MDNLVDVFCGVDDFCAIFIPQWEKQCLTGGTHKRQRQSRMGMSEIMTISILFHTSNHRDFKNHHTGYLALLFK' A
#
# COMPACT_ATOMS: atom_id res chain seq x y z
N MET A 1 14.86 -10.49 -3.77
CA MET A 1 13.44 -10.08 -3.71
C MET A 1 12.70 -11.21 -4.39
N ASP A 2 12.54 -12.32 -3.68
CA ASP A 2 12.39 -13.59 -4.40
C ASP A 2 10.92 -13.97 -4.63
N ASN A 3 9.97 -13.15 -4.17
CA ASN A 3 8.64 -13.16 -4.76
C ASN A 3 7.83 -11.89 -4.42
N LEU A 4 7.84 -10.89 -5.31
CA LEU A 4 6.96 -9.73 -5.21
C LEU A 4 5.49 -10.15 -5.11
N VAL A 5 5.14 -11.22 -5.83
CA VAL A 5 3.79 -11.78 -5.85
C VAL A 5 3.39 -12.30 -4.47
N ASP A 6 4.26 -13.03 -3.78
CA ASP A 6 3.93 -13.55 -2.44
C ASP A 6 3.77 -12.42 -1.42
N VAL A 7 4.62 -11.39 -1.50
CA VAL A 7 4.49 -10.20 -0.65
C VAL A 7 3.16 -9.50 -0.92
N PHE A 8 2.83 -9.28 -2.20
CA PHE A 8 1.57 -8.66 -2.57
C PHE A 8 0.36 -9.49 -2.13
N CYS A 9 0.37 -10.80 -2.35
CA CYS A 9 -0.71 -11.69 -1.90
C CYS A 9 -0.91 -11.65 -0.39
N GLY A 10 0.17 -11.75 0.40
CA GLY A 10 0.08 -11.65 1.86
C GLY A 10 -0.44 -10.29 2.35
N VAL A 11 -0.05 -9.21 1.66
CA VAL A 11 -0.55 -7.85 1.96
C VAL A 11 -2.01 -7.67 1.54
N ASP A 12 -2.43 -8.26 0.43
CA ASP A 12 -3.81 -8.19 -0.06
C ASP A 12 -4.77 -8.93 0.87
N ASP A 13 -4.42 -10.16 1.27
CA ASP A 13 -5.16 -10.94 2.28
C ASP A 13 -5.25 -10.18 3.61
N PHE A 14 -4.15 -9.56 4.04
CA PHE A 14 -4.13 -8.71 5.22
C PHE A 14 -5.09 -7.51 5.07
N CYS A 15 -5.04 -6.81 3.93
CA CYS A 15 -5.89 -5.64 3.69
C CYS A 15 -7.38 -5.99 3.66
N ALA A 16 -7.73 -7.16 3.11
CA ALA A 16 -9.11 -7.64 3.06
C ALA A 16 -9.74 -7.76 4.46
N ILE A 17 -8.93 -8.09 5.48
CA ILE A 17 -9.37 -8.22 6.87
C ILE A 17 -9.21 -6.89 7.63
N PHE A 18 -8.07 -6.24 7.49
CA PHE A 18 -7.68 -5.07 8.28
C PHE A 18 -8.42 -3.80 7.89
N ILE A 19 -8.54 -3.49 6.59
CA ILE A 19 -9.12 -2.23 6.13
C ILE A 19 -10.57 -2.04 6.62
N PRO A 20 -11.49 -3.03 6.49
CA PRO A 20 -12.85 -2.86 7.00
C PRO A 20 -12.91 -2.66 8.52
N GLN A 21 -12.00 -3.27 9.29
CA GLN A 21 -11.93 -3.08 10.73
C GLN A 21 -11.38 -1.71 11.11
N TRP A 22 -10.34 -1.26 10.41
CA TRP A 22 -9.74 0.05 10.60
C TRP A 22 -10.72 1.18 10.25
N GLU A 23 -11.48 1.05 9.17
CA GLU A 23 -12.53 1.99 8.80
C GLU A 23 -13.64 2.07 9.85
N LYS A 24 -14.02 0.95 10.47
CA LYS A 24 -14.98 0.93 11.60
C LYS A 24 -14.43 1.61 12.86
N GLN A 25 -13.13 1.50 13.11
CA GLN A 25 -12.45 2.14 14.25
C GLN A 25 -12.19 3.63 14.02
N CYS A 26 -12.15 4.08 12.76
CA CYS A 26 -12.10 5.49 12.42
C CYS A 26 -13.42 6.15 12.83
N LEU A 27 -13.48 6.59 14.09
CA LEU A 27 -14.59 7.32 14.66
C LEU A 27 -14.97 8.48 13.74
N THR A 28 -16.26 8.61 13.45
CA THR A 28 -16.87 9.81 12.85
C THR A 28 -16.70 10.95 13.85
N GLY A 29 -15.52 11.55 13.94
CA GLY A 29 -15.23 12.65 14.84
C GLY A 29 -15.97 13.91 14.38
N GLY A 30 -17.31 13.91 14.47
CA GLY A 30 -18.28 14.96 14.15
C GLY A 30 -18.23 15.54 12.72
N THR A 31 -17.14 15.29 12.02
CA THR A 31 -16.77 15.84 10.73
C THR A 31 -16.80 14.67 9.77
N HIS A 32 -17.79 14.69 8.88
CA HIS A 32 -17.91 13.72 7.81
C HIS A 32 -16.67 13.85 6.92
N LYS A 33 -15.63 13.05 7.17
CA LYS A 33 -14.44 13.04 6.31
C LYS A 33 -14.84 12.41 4.98
N ARG A 34 -14.58 13.14 3.91
CA ARG A 34 -14.91 12.70 2.55
C ARG A 34 -14.08 11.46 2.21
N GLN A 35 -14.75 10.33 2.00
CA GLN A 35 -14.15 9.12 1.45
C GLN A 35 -14.02 9.27 -0.07
N ARG A 36 -12.80 9.48 -0.57
CA ARG A 36 -12.50 9.47 -2.01
C ARG A 36 -11.81 8.16 -2.34
N GLN A 37 -12.30 7.48 -3.37
CA GLN A 37 -11.56 6.37 -3.95
C GLN A 37 -10.23 6.88 -4.52
N SER A 38 -9.14 6.25 -4.10
CA SER A 38 -7.82 6.40 -4.72
C SER A 38 -7.79 5.63 -6.04
N ARG A 39 -6.89 6.01 -6.95
CA ARG A 39 -6.59 5.22 -8.16
C ARG A 39 -5.86 3.92 -7.85
N MET A 40 -5.26 3.84 -6.67
CA MET A 40 -4.47 2.72 -6.19
C MET A 40 -5.11 2.19 -4.90
N GLY A 41 -5.26 0.87 -4.82
CA GLY A 41 -5.78 0.16 -3.66
C GLY A 41 -4.83 0.22 -2.46
N MET A 42 -5.37 -0.05 -1.27
CA MET A 42 -4.55 -0.01 -0.04
C MET A 42 -3.47 -1.09 -0.02
N SER A 43 -3.74 -2.27 -0.58
CA SER A 43 -2.75 -3.36 -0.68
C SER A 43 -1.58 -2.99 -1.59
N GLU A 44 -1.85 -2.31 -2.70
CA GLU A 44 -0.81 -1.76 -3.59
C GLU A 44 0.05 -0.70 -2.87
N ILE A 45 -0.58 0.25 -2.17
CA ILE A 45 0.13 1.31 -1.42
C ILE A 45 1.00 0.71 -0.32
N MET A 46 0.47 -0.26 0.44
CA MET A 46 1.22 -0.94 1.50
C MET A 46 2.39 -1.72 0.92
N THR A 47 2.18 -2.46 -0.17
CA THR A 47 3.23 -3.23 -0.84
C THR A 47 4.35 -2.32 -1.32
N ILE A 48 4.03 -1.21 -1.98
CA ILE A 48 5.02 -0.20 -2.40
C ILE A 48 5.82 0.32 -1.20
N SER A 49 5.15 0.59 -0.09
CA SER A 49 5.80 1.10 1.13
C SER A 49 6.74 0.05 1.74
N ILE A 50 6.31 -1.20 1.82
CA ILE A 50 7.13 -2.33 2.31
C ILE A 50 8.35 -2.54 1.42
N LEU A 51 8.17 -2.53 0.10
CA LEU A 51 9.28 -2.64 -0.86
C LEU A 51 10.26 -1.48 -0.73
N PHE A 52 9.77 -0.25 -0.55
CA PHE A 52 10.63 0.90 -0.34
C PHE A 52 11.50 0.73 0.92
N HIS A 53 10.90 0.34 2.04
CA HIS A 53 11.61 0.14 3.29
C HIS A 53 12.60 -1.03 3.24
N THR A 54 12.24 -2.13 2.58
CA THR A 54 13.10 -3.34 2.49
C THR A 54 14.21 -3.21 1.46
N SER A 55 14.05 -2.35 0.45
CA SER A 55 15.01 -2.17 -0.63
C SER A 55 16.16 -1.20 -0.31
N ASN A 56 16.13 -0.54 0.86
CA ASN A 56 17.15 0.43 1.30
C ASN A 56 17.40 1.58 0.30
N HIS A 57 16.39 1.96 -0.49
CA HIS A 57 16.51 3.12 -1.37
C HIS A 57 16.55 4.42 -0.55
N ARG A 58 17.41 5.35 -0.99
CA ARG A 58 17.66 6.61 -0.26
C ARG A 58 16.48 7.57 -0.28
N ASP A 59 15.72 7.57 -1.38
CA ASP A 59 14.56 8.43 -1.56
C ASP A 59 13.45 7.72 -2.34
N PHE A 60 12.22 8.09 -2.00
CA PHE A 60 11.02 7.47 -2.55
C PHE A 60 10.85 7.76 -4.04
N LYS A 61 11.30 8.94 -4.51
CA LYS A 61 11.16 9.34 -5.91
C LYS A 61 11.91 8.39 -6.82
N ASN A 62 13.19 8.16 -6.55
CA ASN A 62 14.05 7.26 -7.32
C ASN A 62 13.58 5.80 -7.23
N HIS A 63 13.06 5.38 -6.06
CA HIS A 63 12.45 4.06 -5.92
C HIS A 63 11.21 3.91 -6.81
N HIS A 64 10.32 4.90 -6.81
CA HIS A 64 9.05 4.82 -7.55
C HIS A 64 9.24 4.97 -9.06
N THR A 65 10.00 5.96 -9.52
CA THR A 65 10.16 6.22 -10.96
C THR A 65 11.14 5.25 -11.63
N GLY A 66 12.00 4.59 -10.86
CA GLY A 66 12.99 3.63 -11.38
C GLY A 66 12.60 2.19 -11.07
N TYR A 67 12.74 1.80 -9.79
CA TYR A 67 12.61 0.42 -9.36
C TYR A 67 11.20 -0.15 -9.56
N LEU A 68 10.17 0.58 -9.11
CA LEU A 68 8.78 0.14 -9.25
C LEU A 68 8.28 0.18 -10.69
N ALA A 69 8.70 1.17 -11.49
CA ALA A 69 8.37 1.25 -12.90
C ALA A 69 8.89 0.06 -13.74
N LEU A 70 9.94 -0.64 -13.26
CA LEU A 70 10.44 -1.86 -13.89
C LEU A 70 9.68 -3.12 -13.46
N LEU A 71 9.07 -3.10 -12.28
CA LEU A 71 8.35 -4.24 -11.70
C LEU A 71 6.87 -4.29 -12.10
N PHE A 72 6.23 -3.13 -12.25
CA PHE A 72 4.84 -3.02 -12.67
C PHE A 72 4.81 -2.50 -14.12
N LYS A 73 4.75 -3.42 -15.09
CA LYS A 73 4.54 -3.12 -16.52
C LYS A 73 3.11 -3.42 -16.94
#